data_AF-A0A0C3BYQ7-F1
#
_entry.id   AF-A0A0C3BYQ7-F1
#
_cell.length_a   1.000
_cell.length_b   1.000
_cell.length_c   1.000
_cell.angle_alpha   90.00
_cell.angle_beta   90.00
_cell.angle_gamma   90.00
#
_symmetry.space_group_name_H-M   'P 1'
#
loop_
_entity.id
_entity.type
_entity.pdbx_description
1 polymer ?
#
loop_
_entity_poly.entity_id
_entity_poly.type
_entity_poly.pdbx_seq_one_letter_code
_entity_poly.pdbx_strand_id
1 'polypeptide(L)' 'CAYDNCTNDLSNSRGESLCDIHHVMLGAQCLVYNCNNKRVERTLACQQHQSQWHK' A
#
# COMPACT_ATOMS: atom_id res chain seq x y z
N CYS A 1 -1.21 -9.38 -5.91
CA CYS A 1 -0.78 -8.01 -5.54
C CYS A 1 -1.63 -6.99 -6.29
N ALA A 2 -2.03 -5.88 -5.67
CA ALA A 2 -2.82 -4.81 -6.27
C ALA A 2 -1.97 -3.73 -6.94
N TYR A 3 -0.66 -3.97 -7.09
CA TYR A 3 0.22 -3.13 -7.89
C TYR A 3 0.04 -3.46 -9.37
N ASP A 4 0.08 -2.43 -10.21
CA ASP A 4 -0.16 -2.56 -11.64
C ASP A 4 0.81 -3.56 -12.28
N ASN A 5 0.28 -4.46 -13.10
CA ASN A 5 1.04 -5.55 -13.74
C ASN A 5 1.78 -6.51 -12.77
N CYS A 6 1.39 -6.59 -11.48
CA CYS A 6 2.01 -7.53 -10.55
C CYS A 6 1.18 -8.81 -10.37
N THR A 7 1.76 -9.94 -10.79
CA THR A 7 1.16 -11.28 -10.62
C THR A 7 1.65 -12.03 -9.38
N ASN A 8 2.50 -11.41 -8.55
CA ASN A 8 3.00 -12.05 -7.33
C ASN A 8 1.90 -12.19 -6.28
N ASP A 9 2.01 -13.26 -5.50
CA ASP A 9 1.14 -13.54 -4.36
C ASP A 9 1.16 -12.40 -3.36
N LEU A 10 0.00 -12.18 -2.72
CA LEU A 10 -0.09 -11.22 -1.63
C LEU A 10 0.80 -11.66 -0.48
N SER A 11 1.41 -10.70 0.21
CA SER A 11 2.10 -11.00 1.45
C SER A 11 1.09 -11.67 2.40
N ASN A 12 1.48 -12.78 3.00
CA ASN A 12 0.59 -13.67 3.76
C ASN A 12 0.03 -13.04 5.07
N SER A 13 0.20 -11.72 5.24
CA SER A 13 -0.44 -10.95 6.30
C SER A 13 -1.89 -10.67 5.92
N ARG A 14 -2.79 -11.09 6.80
CA ARG A 14 -4.26 -11.08 6.66
C ARG A 14 -4.81 -9.71 6.24
N GLY A 15 -4.93 -9.48 4.93
CA GLY A 15 -5.52 -8.25 4.37
C GLY A 15 -4.56 -7.35 3.60
N GLU A 16 -3.34 -7.81 3.33
CA GLU A 16 -2.41 -7.03 2.52
C GLU A 16 -2.86 -6.92 1.07
N SER A 17 -2.69 -5.72 0.52
CA SER A 17 -2.94 -5.45 -0.91
C SER A 17 -1.68 -5.66 -1.75
N LEU A 18 -0.51 -5.84 -1.13
CA LEU A 18 0.78 -5.92 -1.82
C LEU A 18 1.47 -7.27 -1.61
N CYS A 19 2.39 -7.62 -2.52
CA CYS A 19 3.34 -8.72 -2.33
C CYS A 19 4.58 -8.22 -1.56
N ASP A 20 5.40 -9.13 -1.03
CA ASP A 20 6.58 -8.76 -0.22
C ASP A 20 7.54 -7.79 -0.94
N ILE A 21 7.69 -7.93 -2.26
CA ILE A 21 8.52 -7.03 -3.08
C ILE A 21 7.96 -5.60 -3.06
N HIS A 22 6.67 -5.44 -3.35
CA HIS A 22 6.03 -4.12 -3.34
C HIS A 22 5.84 -3.59 -1.91
N HIS A 23 5.78 -4.46 -0.91
CA HIS A 23 5.83 -4.07 0.49
C HIS A 23 7.14 -3.39 0.87
N VAL A 24 8.26 -3.86 0.33
CA VAL A 24 9.56 -3.24 0.56
C VAL A 24 9.71 -1.99 -0.31
N MET A 25 9.39 -2.09 -1.60
CA MET A 25 9.55 -0.99 -2.57
C MET A 25 8.67 0.22 -2.24
N LEU A 26 7.40 -0.01 -1.88
CA LEU A 26 6.43 1.02 -1.52
C LEU A 26 6.33 1.18 0.00
N GLY A 27 7.28 0.58 0.74
CA GLY A 27 7.22 0.37 2.18
C GLY A 27 7.06 1.62 3.03
N ALA A 28 7.30 2.78 2.44
CA ALA A 28 7.12 4.08 3.07
C ALA A 28 6.20 5.02 2.31
N GLN A 29 5.62 4.64 1.16
CA GLN A 29 4.87 5.55 0.28
C GLN A 29 3.37 5.25 0.26
N CYS A 30 2.57 6.30 0.10
CA CYS A 30 1.13 6.21 -0.08
C CYS A 30 0.78 5.50 -1.39
N LEU A 31 -0.14 4.54 -1.34
CA LEU A 31 -0.56 3.79 -2.53
C LEU A 31 -1.71 4.44 -3.30
N VAL A 32 -2.14 5.62 -2.89
CA VAL A 32 -3.11 6.41 -3.66
C VAL A 32 -2.47 6.91 -4.95
N TYR A 33 -3.18 6.75 -6.06
CA TYR A 33 -2.74 7.21 -7.38
C TYR A 33 -2.30 8.68 -7.32
N ASN A 34 -1.11 8.96 -7.87
CA ASN A 34 -0.48 10.28 -7.89
C ASN A 34 -0.17 10.87 -6.49
N CYS A 35 0.08 10.03 -5.48
CA CYS A 35 0.51 10.48 -4.16
C CYS A 35 1.93 10.03 -3.83
N ASN A 36 2.82 10.98 -3.55
CA ASN A 36 4.20 10.71 -3.14
C ASN A 36 4.43 10.91 -1.63
N ASN A 37 3.35 11.06 -0.85
CA ASN A 37 3.44 11.24 0.59
C ASN A 37 3.88 9.95 1.29
N LYS A 38 4.51 10.10 2.45
CA LYS A 38 4.80 8.95 3.30
C LYS A 38 3.51 8.31 3.81
N ARG A 39 3.41 6.99 3.71
CA ARG A 39 2.28 6.25 4.30
C ARG A 39 2.39 6.23 5.82
N VAL A 40 1.24 6.17 6.49
CA VAL A 40 1.19 5.94 7.94
C VAL A 40 1.54 4.47 8.18
N GLU A 41 2.34 4.20 9.21
CA GLU A 41 2.75 2.84 9.57
C GLU A 41 1.51 1.93 9.68
N ARG A 42 1.62 0.70 9.15
CA ARG A 42 0.54 -0.30 9.12
C ARG A 42 -0.70 0.09 8.30
N THR A 43 -0.60 1.12 7.47
CA THR A 43 -1.65 1.49 6.52
C THR A 43 -1.09 1.58 5.11
N LEU A 44 -2.00 1.56 4.13
CA LEU A 44 -1.66 1.68 2.71
C LEU A 44 -1.74 3.14 2.19
N ALA A 45 -2.02 4.11 3.08
CA ALA A 45 -2.26 5.51 2.74
C ALA A 45 -1.44 6.47 3.61
N CYS A 46 -1.19 7.69 3.13
CA CYS A 46 -0.68 8.76 3.98
C CYS A 46 -1.77 9.33 4.88
N GLN A 47 -1.39 10.14 5.87
CA GLN A 47 -2.32 10.79 6.81
C GLN A 47 -3.50 11.48 6.12
N GLN A 48 -3.24 12.12 4.97
CA GLN A 48 -4.25 12.83 4.19
C GLN A 48 -5.26 11.87 3.52
N HIS A 49 -4.78 10.73 3.04
CA HIS A 49 -5.58 9.73 2.33
C HIS A 49 -6.12 8.61 3.23
N GLN A 50 -5.65 8.51 4.47
CA GLN A 50 -6.15 7.55 5.45
C GLN A 50 -7.66 7.75 5.68
N SER A 51 -8.13 8.99 5.62
CA SER A 51 -9.56 9.34 5.69
C SER A 51 -10.42 8.70 4.59
N GLN A 52 -9.83 8.39 3.43
CA GLN A 52 -10.54 7.73 2.32
C GLN A 52 -10.61 6.20 2.49
N TRP A 53 -9.75 5.63 3.34
CA TRP A 53 -9.73 4.19 3.63
C TRP A 53 -10.72 3.80 4.74
N HIS A 54 -11.05 4.72 5.64
CA HIS A 54 -12.00 4.50 6.75
C HIS A 54 -13.48 4.76 6.36
N LYS A 55 -13.86 4.53 5.11
CA LYS A 55 -15.22 4.81 4.61
C LYS A 55 -15.96 3.56 4.15
#